data_AF-A0A9L0SV40-F1
#
_entry.id   AF-A0A9L0SV40-F1
#
_cell.length_a   1.000
_cell.length_b   1.000
_cell.length_c   1.000
_cell.angle_alpha   90.00
_cell.angle_beta   90.00
_cell.angle_gamma   90.00
#
_symmetry.space_group_name_H-M   'P 1'
#
loop_
_entity.id
_entity.type
_entity.pdbx_description
1 polymer ?
#
loop_
_entity_poly.entity_id
_entity_poly.type
_entity_poly.pdbx_seq_one_letter_code
_entity_poly.pdbx_strand_id
1 'polypeptide(L)'
;MFAKAFRVKSNTAIKGSDRRKLRADVTAAFPALGTDQVSELVPGKEEFNTVKLYAHRGDAVTVYVSGGNPILFELEKNLYPTVYTLWSYPDLLPTFTTWPLVLEKLVGGAEPLLPSELPPCPRLRC
;
A
#
# COMPACT_ATOMS: atom_id res chain seq x y z
N MET A 1 -1.14 7.85 8.86
CA MET A 1 -1.15 8.38 7.47
C MET A 1 -2.53 8.86 7.02
N PHE A 2 -3.58 8.03 7.05
CA PHE A 2 -4.95 8.40 6.64
C PHE A 2 -5.95 8.59 7.80
N ALA A 3 -5.47 8.68 9.04
CA ALA A 3 -6.31 8.79 10.24
C ALA A 3 -7.08 10.13 10.35
N LYS A 4 -6.74 11.12 9.52
CA LYS A 4 -7.45 12.41 9.41
C LYS A 4 -7.88 12.62 7.96
N ALA A 5 -9.03 13.29 7.78
CA ALA A 5 -9.52 13.65 6.46
C ALA A 5 -8.45 14.43 5.67
N PHE A 6 -8.09 13.91 4.51
CA PHE A 6 -7.10 14.50 3.61
C PHE A 6 -7.81 15.07 2.39
N ARG A 7 -7.25 16.15 1.82
CA ARG A 7 -7.79 16.74 0.59
C ARG A 7 -7.04 16.20 -0.62
N VAL A 8 -7.80 15.82 -1.63
CA VAL A 8 -7.28 15.48 -2.95
C VAL A 8 -6.84 16.78 -3.62
N LYS A 9 -5.56 16.89 -3.99
CA LYS A 9 -5.05 18.10 -4.66
C LYS A 9 -5.25 18.03 -6.17
N SER A 10 -4.95 16.89 -6.77
CA SER A 10 -5.06 16.72 -8.21
C SER A 10 -5.24 15.25 -8.58
N ASN A 11 -6.14 14.99 -9.52
CA ASN A 11 -6.27 13.71 -10.19
C ASN A 11 -5.80 13.89 -11.64
N THR A 12 -4.81 13.10 -12.06
CA THR A 12 -4.22 13.18 -13.40
C THR A 12 -4.16 11.78 -14.01
N ALA A 13 -4.64 11.62 -15.24
CA ALA A 13 -4.45 10.37 -15.98
C ALA A 13 -2.95 10.09 -16.18
N ILE A 14 -2.54 8.85 -15.93
CA ILE A 14 -1.14 8.44 -16.08
C ILE A 14 -0.76 8.43 -17.56
N LYS A 15 0.44 8.91 -17.89
CA LYS A 15 0.98 8.78 -19.25
C LYS A 15 1.54 7.38 -19.44
N GLY A 16 1.52 6.86 -20.68
CA GLY A 16 2.04 5.52 -20.99
C GLY A 16 3.50 5.30 -20.57
N SER A 17 4.32 6.36 -20.57
CA SER A 17 5.70 6.33 -20.05
C SER A 17 5.75 6.09 -18.54
N ASP A 18 4.94 6.81 -17.77
CA ASP A 18 4.89 6.69 -16.32
C ASP A 18 4.29 5.35 -15.89
N ARG A 19 3.32 4.83 -16.67
CA ARG A 19 2.81 3.46 -16.47
C ARG A 19 3.89 2.40 -16.63
N ARG A 20 4.76 2.54 -17.63
CA ARG A 20 5.87 1.59 -17.85
C ARG A 20 6.90 1.66 -16.73
N LYS A 21 7.17 2.87 -16.21
CA LYS A 21 8.02 3.06 -15.02
C LYS A 21 7.37 2.43 -13.78
N LEU A 22 6.10 2.72 -13.53
CA LEU A 22 5.38 2.17 -12.38
C LEU A 22 5.40 0.64 -12.36
N ARG A 23 5.21 -0.02 -13.51
CA ARG A 23 5.34 -1.48 -13.58
C ARG A 23 6.74 -1.97 -13.22
N ALA A 24 7.79 -1.28 -13.68
CA ALA A 24 9.16 -1.61 -13.30
C ALA A 24 9.40 -1.40 -11.80
N ASP A 25 8.91 -0.28 -11.24
CA ASP A 25 9.06 0.04 -9.82
C ASP A 25 8.28 -0.94 -8.94
N VAL A 26 7.07 -1.33 -9.31
CA VAL A 26 6.28 -2.36 -8.62
C VAL A 26 6.98 -3.72 -8.67
N THR A 27 7.54 -4.09 -9.81
CA THR A 27 8.29 -5.36 -9.94
C THR A 27 9.57 -5.34 -9.09
N ALA A 28 10.23 -4.18 -8.99
CA ALA A 28 11.43 -4.00 -8.16
C ALA A 28 11.10 -3.97 -6.66
N ALA A 29 10.01 -3.31 -6.28
CA ALA A 29 9.56 -3.18 -4.89
C ALA A 29 8.94 -4.48 -4.35
N PHE A 30 8.25 -5.23 -5.21
CA PHE A 30 7.54 -6.45 -4.85
C PHE A 30 7.98 -7.61 -5.76
N PRO A 31 9.17 -8.19 -5.54
CA PRO A 31 9.63 -9.36 -6.31
C PRO A 31 8.74 -10.60 -6.11
N ALA A 32 7.91 -10.62 -5.06
CA ALA A 32 6.89 -11.64 -4.84
C ALA A 32 5.71 -11.56 -5.84
N LEU A 33 5.49 -10.39 -6.46
CA LEU A 33 4.49 -10.23 -7.50
C LEU A 33 5.04 -10.77 -8.83
N GLY A 34 4.37 -11.80 -9.37
CA GLY A 34 4.62 -12.26 -10.73
C GLY A 34 4.24 -11.19 -11.77
N THR A 35 4.85 -11.26 -12.95
CA THR A 35 4.54 -10.37 -14.09
C THR A 35 3.07 -10.37 -14.50
N ASP A 36 2.37 -11.49 -14.29
CA ASP A 36 0.93 -11.61 -14.53
C ASP A 36 0.14 -10.74 -13.55
N GLN A 37 0.50 -10.78 -12.27
CA GLN A 37 -0.13 -9.98 -11.22
C GLN A 37 0.12 -8.49 -11.41
N VAL A 38 1.33 -8.09 -11.81
CA VAL A 38 1.63 -6.68 -12.15
C VAL A 38 0.81 -6.22 -13.36
N SER A 39 0.55 -7.12 -14.31
CA SER A 39 -0.28 -6.82 -15.49
C SER A 39 -1.77 -6.71 -15.16
N GLU A 40 -2.23 -7.44 -14.15
CA GLU A 40 -3.59 -7.35 -13.60
C GLU A 40 -3.76 -6.09 -12.73
N LEU A 41 -2.76 -5.76 -11.90
CA LEU A 41 -2.72 -4.56 -11.07
C LEU A 41 -2.57 -3.27 -11.89
N VAL A 42 -1.82 -3.32 -13.00
CA VAL A 42 -1.62 -2.18 -13.89
C VAL A 42 -2.00 -2.59 -15.31
N PRO A 43 -3.30 -2.68 -15.64
CA PRO A 43 -3.75 -3.09 -16.95
C PRO A 43 -3.30 -2.10 -18.03
N GLY A 44 -2.96 -2.62 -19.20
CA GLY A 44 -2.56 -1.78 -20.34
C GLY A 44 -3.73 -1.04 -21.00
N LYS A 45 -4.96 -1.47 -20.72
CA LYS A 45 -6.17 -1.08 -21.43
C LYS A 45 -7.18 -0.32 -20.55
N GLU A 46 -6.99 -0.33 -19.24
CA GLU A 46 -7.86 0.37 -18.29
C GLU A 46 -7.42 1.81 -18.02
N GLU A 47 -8.38 2.62 -17.60
CA GLU A 47 -8.14 3.99 -17.14
C GLU A 47 -7.31 3.96 -15.86
N PHE A 48 -6.09 4.48 -15.94
CA PHE A 48 -5.16 4.47 -14.83
C PHE A 48 -4.83 5.91 -14.46
N ASN A 49 -5.15 6.28 -13.24
CA ASN A 49 -5.14 7.63 -12.73
C ASN A 49 -4.16 7.74 -11.57
N THR A 50 -3.45 8.85 -11.52
CA THR A 50 -2.53 9.20 -10.46
C THR A 50 -3.12 10.38 -9.69
N VAL A 51 -3.46 10.13 -8.43
CA VAL A 51 -4.08 11.08 -7.51
C VAL A 51 -3.02 11.57 -6.52
N LYS A 52 -2.62 12.83 -6.63
CA LYS A 52 -1.72 13.45 -5.64
C LYS A 52 -2.53 14.02 -4.49
N LEU A 53 -2.19 13.58 -3.29
CA LEU A 53 -2.77 13.96 -2.02
C LEU A 53 -1.72 14.69 -1.20
N TYR A 54 -2.18 15.62 -0.37
CA TYR A 54 -1.35 16.17 0.70
C TYR A 54 -1.95 15.70 2.03
N ALA A 55 -1.18 14.95 2.78
CA ALA A 55 -1.54 14.61 4.14
C ALA A 55 -1.56 15.88 5.00
N HIS A 56 -2.27 15.83 6.14
CA HIS A 56 -2.34 16.96 7.07
C HIS A 56 -0.97 17.38 7.63
N ARG A 57 0.04 16.52 7.55
CA ARG A 57 1.43 16.83 7.94
C ARG A 57 2.26 17.53 6.85
N GLY A 58 1.70 17.75 5.66
CA GLY A 58 2.44 18.28 4.51
C GLY A 58 3.07 17.21 3.62
N ASP A 59 2.93 15.93 3.98
CA ASP A 59 3.48 14.82 3.22
C ASP A 59 2.75 14.69 1.87
N ALA A 60 3.51 14.75 0.78
CA ALA A 60 2.99 14.53 -0.56
C ALA A 60 2.87 13.02 -0.80
N VAL A 61 1.64 12.55 -0.95
CA VAL A 61 1.33 11.13 -1.21
C VAL A 61 0.79 11.03 -2.63
N THR A 62 1.29 10.08 -3.40
CA THR A 62 0.82 9.84 -4.76
C THR A 62 0.09 8.51 -4.80
N VAL A 63 -1.23 8.51 -4.97
CA VAL A 63 -2.05 7.30 -5.05
C VAL A 63 -2.29 6.93 -6.51
N TYR A 64 -2.10 5.66 -6.85
CA TYR A 64 -2.37 5.08 -8.14
C TYR A 64 -3.71 4.35 -8.11
N VAL A 65 -4.58 4.69 -9.06
CA VAL A 65 -5.98 4.24 -9.14
C VAL A 65 -6.21 3.61 -10.51
N SER A 66 -6.63 2.34 -10.59
CA SER A 66 -7.05 1.71 -11.86
C SER A 66 -8.56 1.56 -11.87
N GLY A 67 -9.24 2.04 -12.90
CA GLY A 67 -10.69 1.87 -13.06
C GLY A 67 -11.52 2.41 -11.90
N GLY A 68 -11.00 3.39 -11.16
CA GLY A 68 -11.63 3.93 -9.94
C GLY A 68 -11.23 3.22 -8.63
N ASN A 69 -10.49 2.12 -8.69
CA ASN A 69 -10.01 1.39 -7.52
C ASN A 69 -8.58 1.80 -7.14
N PRO A 70 -8.31 2.23 -5.90
CA PRO A 70 -6.96 2.59 -5.45
C PRO A 70 -6.13 1.34 -5.21
N ILE A 71 -5.04 1.19 -5.97
CA ILE A 71 -4.23 -0.04 -5.98
C ILE A 71 -2.96 0.14 -5.16
N LEU A 72 -2.21 1.21 -5.42
CA LEU A 72 -0.91 1.48 -4.81
C LEU A 72 -0.87 2.94 -4.39
N PHE A 73 0.02 3.27 -3.45
CA PHE A 73 0.38 4.64 -3.16
C PHE A 73 1.89 4.75 -2.94
N GLU A 74 2.44 5.86 -3.36
CA GLU A 74 3.84 6.20 -3.19
C GLU A 74 3.95 7.29 -2.14
N LEU A 75 4.83 7.05 -1.17
CA LEU A 75 5.18 7.96 -0.09
C LEU A 75 6.71 8.04 -0.03
N GLU A 76 7.26 9.25 -0.09
CA GLU A 76 8.71 9.47 0.06
C GLU A 76 9.59 8.61 -0.90
N LYS A 77 9.08 8.29 -2.10
CA LYS A 77 9.67 7.40 -3.13
C LYS A 77 9.58 5.89 -2.84
N ASN A 78 8.87 5.51 -1.79
CA ASN A 78 8.57 4.12 -1.48
C ASN A 78 7.14 3.82 -1.94
N LEU A 79 6.99 2.73 -2.70
CA LEU A 79 5.69 2.21 -3.12
C LEU A 79 5.11 1.31 -2.04
N TYR A 80 3.83 1.51 -1.74
CA TYR A 80 3.07 0.72 -0.79
C TYR A 80 1.75 0.27 -1.42
N PRO A 81 1.35 -0.99 -1.26
CA PRO A 81 0.05 -1.47 -1.70
C PRO A 81 -1.05 -0.92 -0.79
N THR A 82 -2.25 -0.72 -1.34
CA THR A 82 -3.43 -0.49 -0.50
C THR A 82 -3.84 -1.78 0.21
N VAL A 83 -4.59 -1.63 1.31
CA VAL A 83 -5.13 -2.79 2.05
C VAL A 83 -6.03 -3.66 1.15
N TYR A 84 -6.73 -3.04 0.21
CA TYR A 84 -7.55 -3.75 -0.77
C TYR A 84 -6.71 -4.66 -1.67
N THR A 85 -5.59 -4.13 -2.18
CA THR A 85 -4.62 -4.92 -2.96
C THR A 85 -3.99 -6.03 -2.12
N LEU A 86 -3.68 -5.76 -0.85
CA LEU A 86 -3.13 -6.77 0.06
C LEU A 86 -4.13 -7.88 0.39
N TRP A 87 -5.44 -7.59 0.35
CA TRP A 87 -6.49 -8.58 0.55
C TRP A 87 -6.56 -9.58 -0.60
N SER A 88 -6.36 -9.12 -1.84
CA SER A 88 -6.25 -9.99 -3.01
C SER A 88 -4.91 -10.74 -3.04
N TYR A 89 -3.84 -10.10 -2.56
CA TYR A 89 -2.49 -10.63 -2.58
C TYR A 89 -1.86 -10.57 -1.17
N PRO A 90 -2.19 -11.53 -0.29
CA PRO A 90 -1.65 -11.55 1.08
C PRO A 90 -0.15 -11.83 1.14
N ASP A 91 0.41 -12.48 0.10
CA ASP A 91 1.83 -12.85 0.02
C ASP A 91 2.74 -11.69 -0.42
N LEU A 92 2.17 -10.50 -0.61
CA LEU A 92 2.86 -9.32 -1.14
C LEU A 92 3.74 -8.63 -0.10
N LEU A 93 3.41 -8.79 1.19
CA LEU A 93 4.19 -8.27 2.31
C LEU A 93 4.29 -9.33 3.42
N PRO A 94 5.41 -9.34 4.17
CA PRO A 94 5.53 -10.18 5.34
C PRO A 94 4.42 -9.85 6.35
N THR A 95 3.64 -10.86 6.71
CA THR A 95 2.55 -10.73 7.66
C THR A 95 3.09 -10.82 9.09
N PHE A 96 2.65 -9.88 9.94
CA PHE A 96 2.98 -9.89 11.37
C PHE A 96 1.69 -10.07 12.17
N THR A 97 1.59 -11.19 12.87
CA THR A 97 0.51 -11.42 13.83
C THR A 97 0.83 -10.69 15.13
N THR A 98 0.05 -9.67 15.47
CA THR A 98 0.18 -8.91 16.72
C THR A 98 -0.92 -9.30 17.71
N TRP A 99 -0.72 -8.99 18.99
CA TRP A 99 -1.71 -9.23 20.04
C TRP A 99 -2.97 -8.36 19.83
N PRO A 100 -4.18 -8.84 20.20
CA PRO A 100 -5.43 -8.09 20.04
C PRO A 100 -5.40 -6.70 20.69
N LEU A 101 -4.69 -6.57 21.83
CA LEU A 101 -4.53 -5.31 22.55
C LEU A 101 -3.70 -4.28 21.77
N VAL A 102 -2.78 -4.74 20.93
CA VAL A 102 -1.98 -3.90 20.03
C VAL A 102 -2.81 -3.52 18.80
N LEU A 103 -3.72 -4.40 18.34
CA LEU A 103 -4.60 -4.14 17.21
C LEU A 103 -5.50 -2.90 17.45
N GLU A 104 -6.09 -2.76 18.64
CA GLU A 104 -6.91 -1.57 18.97
C GLU A 104 -6.10 -0.27 18.91
N LYS A 105 -4.82 -0.31 19.30
CA LYS A 105 -3.92 0.85 19.22
C LYS A 105 -3.49 1.12 17.77
N LEU A 106 -3.27 0.07 16.98
CA LEU A 106 -2.88 0.18 15.57
C LEU A 106 -4.01 0.77 14.71
N VAL A 107 -5.27 0.36 14.96
CA VAL A 107 -6.46 0.90 14.27
C VAL A 107 -6.62 2.39 14.55
N GLY A 108 -6.21 2.85 15.73
CA GLY A 108 -6.14 4.27 16.08
C GLY A 108 -5.05 5.07 15.35
N GLY A 109 -4.23 4.43 14.51
CA GLY A 109 -3.10 5.05 13.81
C GLY A 109 -1.89 5.31 14.71
N ALA A 110 -1.79 4.62 15.86
CA ALA A 110 -0.62 4.66 16.71
C ALA A 110 0.47 3.74 16.16
N GLU A 111 1.72 4.19 16.23
CA GLU A 111 2.88 3.36 15.98
C GLU A 111 2.97 2.31 17.11
N PRO A 112 3.05 1.01 16.81
CA PRO A 112 3.21 0.00 17.86
C PRO A 112 4.57 0.23 18.50
N LEU A 113 4.57 0.74 19.74
CA LEU A 113 5.74 0.68 20.60
C LEU A 113 6.06 -0.81 20.80
N LEU A 114 6.99 -1.35 20.01
CA LEU A 114 7.52 -2.70 20.21
C LEU A 114 8.15 -2.71 21.60
N PRO A 115 7.59 -3.44 22.59
CA PRO A 115 8.33 -3.72 23.80
C PRO A 115 9.51 -4.58 23.36
N SER A 116 10.73 -4.24 23.79
CA SER A 116 11.98 -4.92 23.44
C SER A 116 12.07 -6.39 23.89
N GLU A 117 10.97 -6.97 24.37
CA GLU A 117 10.84 -8.34 24.79
C GLU A 117 9.57 -8.92 24.16
N LEU A 118 9.71 -9.45 22.94
CA LEU A 118 8.73 -10.38 22.40
C LEU A 118 8.99 -11.74 23.08
N PRO A 119 8.13 -12.23 24.00
CA PRO A 119 8.20 -13.63 24.40
C PRO A 119 7.92 -14.51 23.18
N PRO A 120 8.55 -15.70 23.09
CA PRO A 120 8.35 -16.60 21.97
C PRO A 120 6.86 -16.93 21.84
N CYS A 121 6.35 -16.82 20.61
CA CYS A 121 5.00 -17.19 20.23
C CYS A 121 4.62 -18.56 20.83
N PRO A 122 3.53 -18.68 21.61
CA PRO A 122 3.04 -19.98 21.99
C PRO A 122 2.45 -20.63 20.74
N ARG A 123 3.17 -21.59 20.18
CA ARG A 123 2.60 -22.59 19.27
C ARG A 123 1.51 -23.36 20.02
N LEU A 124 0.27 -22.87 19.97
CA LEU A 124 -0.91 -23.68 20.26
C LEU A 124 -1.48 -24.15 18.92
N ARG A 125 -0.98 -25.31 18.47
CA ARG A 125 -1.74 -26.19 17.60
C ARG A 125 -2.71 -26.96 18.48
N CYS A 126 -3.99 -26.92 18.12
CA CYS A 126 -4.98 -27.94 18.47
C CYS A 126 -4.54 -29.32 18.00
#